data_AF-A0A817N8S5-F1
#
_entry.id   AF-A0A817N8S5-F1
#
_cell.length_a   1.000
_cell.length_b   1.000
_cell.length_c   1.000
_cell.angle_alpha   90.00
_cell.angle_beta   90.00
_cell.angle_gamma   90.00
#
_symmetry.space_group_name_H-M   'P 1'
#
loop_
_entity.id
_entity.type
_entity.pdbx_description
1 polymer ?
#
loop_
_entity_poly.entity_id
_entity_poly.type
_entity_poly.pdbx_seq_one_letter_code
_entity_poly.pdbx_strand_id
1 'polypeptide(L)'
;MADEIQKVKRDIALNHAMIFIGTGISVYTTNGEQEFSHWKGLLKDGLQRCHQSGWINDKELENFNNKFDNSTAEVDDYLLVADRIKYCFKMKSDTTTKDDVYKAWLRETVGKLSIRKPEVIKAIGDSGCPILTTNYDSLLEDILDKKPLTWNKYYTYGIDNSLDNLKNYILHLHVDFEVSDSMVLSINDDDRNEEHESGQS
;
A
#
# COMPACT_ATOMS: atom_id res chain seq x y z
N MET A 1 0.18 10.21 28.17
CA MET A 1 -0.04 11.23 27.12
C MET A 1 0.97 12.37 27.12
N ALA A 2 1.07 13.25 28.13
CA ALA A 2 2.02 14.37 28.08
C ALA A 2 3.50 13.94 27.97
N ASP A 3 3.90 12.93 28.74
CA ASP A 3 5.28 12.40 28.73
C ASP A 3 5.62 11.65 27.42
N GLU A 4 4.63 10.94 26.85
CA GLU A 4 4.79 10.24 25.57
C GLU A 4 4.98 11.23 24.41
N ILE A 5 4.22 12.33 24.40
CA ILE A 5 4.38 13.40 23.41
C ILE A 5 5.76 14.05 23.53
N GLN A 6 6.24 14.30 24.76
CA GLN A 6 7.58 14.86 24.97
C GLN A 6 8.67 13.89 24.48
N LYS A 7 8.51 12.59 24.72
CA LYS A 7 9.43 11.56 24.21
C LYS A 7 9.48 11.58 22.68
N VAL A 8 8.33 11.54 22.01
CA VAL A 8 8.27 11.59 20.54
C VAL A 8 8.92 12.87 20.00
N LYS A 9 8.64 14.04 20.58
CA LYS A 9 9.28 15.30 20.18
C LYS A 9 10.80 15.25 20.32
N ARG A 10 11.29 14.65 21.41
CA ARG A 10 12.72 14.46 21.63
C ARG A 10 13.34 13.52 20.59
N ASP A 11 12.69 12.40 20.30
CA ASP A 11 13.18 11.41 19.32
C ASP A 11 13.20 12.01 17.90
N ILE A 12 12.20 12.82 17.54
CA ILE A 12 12.19 13.61 16.30
C ILE A 12 13.39 14.57 16.26
N ALA A 13 13.60 15.36 17.32
CA ALA A 13 14.69 16.34 17.38
C ALA A 13 16.09 15.69 17.34
N LEU A 14 16.21 14.43 17.78
CA LEU A 14 17.45 13.66 17.76
C LEU A 14 17.63 12.85 16.46
N ASN A 15 16.74 12.95 15.47
CA ASN A 15 16.72 12.10 14.27
C ASN A 15 16.64 10.58 14.59
N HIS A 16 15.98 10.21 15.69
CA HIS A 16 15.79 8.82 16.13
C HIS A 16 14.37 8.31 15.87
N ALA A 17 13.62 8.99 14.99
CA ALA A 17 12.22 8.66 14.69
C ALA A 17 12.00 8.53 13.19
N MET A 18 11.11 7.61 12.83
CA MET A 18 10.52 7.47 11.50
C MET A 18 9.01 7.37 11.64
N ILE A 19 8.27 7.84 10.64
CA ILE A 19 6.81 7.86 10.66
C ILE A 19 6.29 6.80 9.72
N PHE A 20 5.42 5.93 10.23
CA PHE A 20 4.76 4.88 9.46
C PHE A 20 3.30 5.24 9.20
N ILE A 21 2.92 5.31 7.92
CA ILE A 21 1.61 5.77 7.47
C ILE A 21 0.81 4.64 6.83
N GLY A 22 -0.35 4.36 7.40
CA GLY A 22 -1.34 3.46 6.80
C GLY A 22 -2.55 4.19 6.21
N THR A 23 -3.57 3.41 5.83
CA THR A 23 -4.75 3.86 5.08
C THR A 23 -5.56 4.95 5.79
N GLY A 24 -5.45 5.07 7.12
CA GLY A 24 -6.15 6.12 7.89
C GLY A 24 -5.81 7.54 7.43
N ILE A 25 -4.58 7.76 6.94
CA ILE A 25 -4.20 9.05 6.35
C ILE A 25 -4.88 9.28 5.01
N SER A 26 -5.00 8.26 4.15
CA SER A 26 -5.73 8.35 2.88
C SER A 26 -7.21 8.65 3.11
N VAL A 27 -7.84 7.97 4.09
CA VAL A 27 -9.23 8.26 4.51
C VAL A 27 -9.37 9.71 4.96
N TYR A 28 -8.52 10.18 5.88
CA TYR A 28 -8.61 11.55 6.37
C TYR A 28 -8.41 12.58 5.23
N THR A 29 -7.36 12.39 4.43
CA THR A 29 -6.96 13.31 3.36
C THR A 29 -8.02 13.45 2.27
N THR A 30 -8.80 12.40 2.04
CA THR A 30 -9.91 12.36 1.08
C THR A 30 -11.26 12.75 1.68
N ASN A 31 -11.30 13.19 2.94
CA ASN A 31 -12.50 13.46 3.74
C ASN A 31 -13.39 12.23 4.02
N GLY A 32 -12.89 11.02 3.78
CA GLY A 32 -13.64 9.77 3.96
C GLY A 32 -14.78 9.56 2.96
N GLU A 33 -14.83 10.36 1.89
CA GLU A 33 -15.91 10.34 0.90
C GLU A 33 -15.59 9.50 -0.34
N GLN A 34 -14.34 9.10 -0.52
CA GLN A 34 -13.88 8.40 -1.70
C GLN A 34 -13.76 6.90 -1.43
N GLU A 35 -14.53 6.11 -2.16
CA GLU A 35 -14.71 4.67 -1.95
C GLU A 35 -13.38 3.88 -1.87
N PHE A 36 -12.37 4.30 -2.65
CA PHE A 36 -11.09 3.60 -2.71
C PHE A 36 -10.06 4.13 -1.70
N SER A 37 -10.42 5.07 -0.82
CA SER A 37 -9.51 5.60 0.20
C SER A 37 -9.28 4.64 1.36
N HIS A 38 -9.97 3.51 1.40
CA HIS A 38 -9.84 2.47 2.41
C HIS A 38 -9.88 1.07 1.80
N TRP A 39 -9.23 0.12 2.46
CA TRP A 39 -9.10 -1.27 1.99
C TRP A 39 -10.41 -1.94 1.60
N LYS A 40 -11.47 -1.79 2.41
CA LYS A 40 -12.77 -2.43 2.11
C LYS A 40 -13.33 -2.06 0.74
N GLY A 41 -13.29 -0.78 0.35
CA GLY A 41 -13.85 -0.33 -0.92
C GLY A 41 -12.98 -0.76 -2.09
N LEU A 42 -11.66 -0.64 -1.94
CA LEU A 42 -10.70 -1.13 -2.93
C LEU A 42 -10.88 -2.64 -3.20
N LEU A 43 -10.90 -3.47 -2.16
CA LEU A 43 -11.02 -4.92 -2.32
C LEU A 43 -12.37 -5.35 -2.92
N LYS A 44 -13.46 -4.66 -2.56
CA LYS A 44 -14.78 -4.90 -3.18
C LYS A 44 -14.79 -4.61 -4.68
N ASP A 45 -14.20 -3.49 -5.10
CA ASP A 45 -14.08 -3.16 -6.53
C ASP A 45 -13.21 -4.18 -7.27
N GLY A 46 -12.09 -4.60 -6.67
CA GLY A 46 -11.23 -5.64 -7.23
C GLY A 46 -11.97 -6.96 -7.45
N LEU A 47 -12.75 -7.41 -6.46
CA LEU A 47 -13.59 -8.62 -6.59
C LEU A 47 -14.67 -8.44 -7.67
N GLN A 48 -15.32 -7.28 -7.72
CA GLN A 48 -16.34 -6.99 -8.72
C GLN A 48 -15.77 -7.05 -10.14
N ARG A 49 -14.55 -6.58 -10.35
CA ARG A 49 -13.84 -6.68 -11.64
C ARG A 49 -13.46 -8.12 -11.98
N CYS A 50 -13.06 -8.90 -10.98
CA CYS A 50 -12.81 -10.33 -11.16
C CYS A 50 -14.07 -11.06 -11.61
N HIS A 51 -15.21 -10.71 -11.02
CA HIS A 51 -16.51 -11.27 -11.35
C HIS A 51 -16.97 -10.88 -12.76
N GLN A 52 -16.90 -9.59 -13.11
CA GLN A 52 -17.23 -9.09 -14.45
C GLN A 52 -16.37 -9.71 -15.55
N SER A 53 -15.14 -10.10 -15.21
CA SER A 53 -14.22 -10.79 -16.12
C SER A 53 -14.44 -12.31 -16.19
N GLY A 54 -15.37 -12.85 -15.39
CA GLY A 54 -15.68 -14.28 -15.32
C GLY A 54 -14.67 -15.13 -14.55
N TRP A 55 -13.78 -14.51 -13.76
CA TRP A 55 -12.73 -15.21 -13.00
C TRP A 55 -13.21 -15.77 -11.65
N ILE A 56 -14.27 -15.18 -11.12
CA ILE A 56 -15.00 -15.67 -9.95
C ILE A 56 -16.50 -15.74 -10.28
N ASN A 57 -17.23 -16.64 -9.62
CA ASN A 57 -18.67 -16.80 -9.81
C ASN A 57 -19.47 -15.97 -8.78
N ASP A 58 -20.80 -15.91 -8.97
CA ASP A 58 -21.72 -15.16 -8.09
C ASP A 58 -21.60 -15.57 -6.62
N LYS A 59 -21.50 -16.88 -6.35
CA LYS A 59 -21.39 -17.42 -4.98
C LYS A 59 -20.10 -16.97 -4.30
N GLU A 60 -18.99 -16.96 -5.04
CA GLU A 60 -17.70 -16.50 -4.52
C GLU A 60 -17.73 -15.00 -4.22
N LEU A 61 -18.27 -14.18 -5.13
CA LEU A 61 -18.46 -12.73 -4.90
C LEU A 61 -19.35 -12.45 -3.69
N GLU A 62 -20.49 -13.14 -3.57
CA GLU A 62 -21.44 -12.99 -2.48
C GLU A 62 -20.81 -13.37 -1.13
N ASN A 63 -20.06 -14.48 -1.07
CA ASN A 63 -19.38 -14.90 0.15
C ASN A 63 -18.42 -13.83 0.68
N PHE A 64 -17.60 -13.22 -0.19
CA PHE A 64 -16.68 -12.17 0.23
C PHE A 64 -17.42 -10.89 0.64
N ASN A 65 -18.42 -10.45 -0.14
CA ASN A 65 -19.19 -9.26 0.19
C ASN A 65 -19.93 -9.39 1.53
N ASN A 66 -20.52 -10.55 1.81
CA ASN A 66 -21.22 -10.81 3.06
C ASN A 66 -20.29 -10.67 4.29
N LYS A 67 -19.03 -11.08 4.18
CA LYS A 67 -18.05 -10.88 5.27
C LYS A 67 -17.76 -9.40 5.52
N PHE A 68 -17.56 -8.62 4.45
CA PHE A 68 -17.27 -7.20 4.58
C PHE A 68 -18.48 -6.38 5.06
N ASP A 69 -19.70 -6.71 4.62
CA ASP A 69 -20.90 -5.93 4.93
C ASP A 69 -21.44 -6.15 6.32
N ASN A 70 -21.29 -7.35 6.86
CA ASN A 70 -21.66 -7.63 8.25
C ASN A 70 -20.60 -7.16 9.26
N SER A 71 -19.52 -6.49 8.79
CA SER A 71 -18.38 -6.07 9.62
C SER A 71 -17.76 -7.23 10.41
N THR A 72 -17.90 -8.47 9.91
CA THR A 72 -17.32 -9.68 10.50
C THR A 72 -15.99 -10.06 9.87
N ALA A 73 -15.54 -9.30 8.87
CA ALA A 73 -14.27 -9.55 8.20
C ALA A 73 -13.10 -9.30 9.15
N GLU A 74 -12.27 -10.32 9.35
CA GLU A 74 -11.01 -10.23 10.09
C GLU A 74 -9.85 -9.93 9.15
N VAL A 75 -8.66 -9.64 9.69
CA VAL A 75 -7.47 -9.30 8.89
C VAL A 75 -7.19 -10.37 7.83
N ASP A 76 -7.30 -11.64 8.19
CA ASP A 76 -7.08 -12.77 7.28
C ASP A 76 -8.06 -12.78 6.09
N ASP A 77 -9.29 -12.28 6.27
CA ASP A 77 -10.24 -12.15 5.17
C ASP A 77 -9.82 -11.08 4.16
N TYR A 78 -9.26 -9.96 4.64
CA TYR A 78 -8.74 -8.91 3.77
C TYR A 78 -7.58 -9.45 2.92
N LEU A 79 -6.66 -10.18 3.55
CA LEU A 79 -5.51 -10.78 2.88
C LEU A 79 -5.92 -11.84 1.85
N LEU A 80 -6.85 -12.72 2.23
CA LEU A 80 -7.38 -13.76 1.33
C LEU A 80 -8.02 -13.15 0.07
N VAL A 81 -8.79 -12.07 0.24
CA VAL A 81 -9.41 -11.36 -0.88
C VAL A 81 -8.37 -10.69 -1.76
N ALA A 82 -7.39 -10.05 -1.14
CA ALA A 82 -6.31 -9.38 -1.84
C ALA A 82 -5.49 -10.37 -2.69
N ASP A 83 -5.17 -11.55 -2.14
CA ASP A 83 -4.54 -12.66 -2.86
C ASP A 83 -5.41 -13.17 -4.01
N ARG A 84 -6.72 -13.29 -3.78
CA ARG A 84 -7.64 -13.74 -4.82
C ARG A 84 -7.69 -12.76 -6.00
N ILE A 85 -7.73 -11.46 -5.74
CA ILE A 85 -7.68 -10.41 -6.79
C ILE A 85 -6.36 -10.49 -7.56
N LYS A 86 -5.23 -10.57 -6.83
CA LYS A 86 -3.88 -10.71 -7.43
C LYS A 86 -3.82 -11.93 -8.35
N TYR A 87 -4.35 -13.08 -7.92
CA TYR A 87 -4.43 -14.29 -8.74
C TYR A 87 -5.27 -14.09 -10.00
N CYS A 88 -6.48 -13.54 -9.86
CA CYS A 88 -7.38 -13.31 -11.00
C CYS A 88 -6.73 -12.42 -12.06
N PHE A 89 -6.03 -11.36 -11.63
CA PHE A 89 -5.39 -10.43 -12.56
C PHE A 89 -4.14 -11.03 -13.22
N LYS A 90 -3.46 -11.98 -12.56
CA LYS A 90 -2.35 -12.75 -13.16
C LYS A 90 -2.82 -13.76 -14.22
N MET A 91 -4.05 -14.29 -14.14
CA MET A 91 -4.55 -15.30 -15.09
C MET A 91 -4.69 -14.80 -16.55
N LYS A 92 -4.72 -13.48 -16.80
CA LYS A 92 -4.98 -12.91 -18.13
C LYS A 92 -3.73 -12.79 -19.03
N SER A 93 -2.60 -13.35 -18.63
CA SER A 93 -1.32 -12.90 -19.17
C SER A 93 -0.80 -13.59 -20.43
N ASP A 94 -1.63 -14.33 -21.14
CA ASP A 94 -1.17 -15.04 -22.34
C ASP A 94 -1.10 -14.13 -23.57
N THR A 95 -1.59 -12.88 -23.51
CA THR A 95 -1.67 -12.00 -24.71
C THR A 95 -1.36 -10.52 -24.50
N THR A 96 -1.11 -10.07 -23.26
CA THR A 96 -0.65 -8.72 -22.90
C THR A 96 0.22 -8.86 -21.65
N THR A 97 1.27 -8.04 -21.52
CA THR A 97 2.20 -8.06 -20.39
C THR A 97 1.44 -8.16 -19.07
N LYS A 98 1.71 -9.24 -18.30
CA LYS A 98 1.11 -9.64 -16.99
C LYS A 98 0.70 -8.46 -16.09
N ASP A 99 1.54 -7.46 -16.14
CA ASP A 99 1.62 -6.23 -15.39
C ASP A 99 0.49 -5.23 -15.63
N ASP A 100 -0.21 -5.27 -16.76
CA ASP A 100 -0.98 -4.10 -17.21
C ASP A 100 -2.36 -3.99 -16.55
N VAL A 101 -3.07 -5.10 -16.31
CA VAL A 101 -4.45 -5.05 -15.79
C VAL A 101 -4.47 -4.62 -14.33
N TYR A 102 -3.56 -5.17 -13.52
CA TYR A 102 -3.47 -4.82 -12.10
C TYR A 102 -3.01 -3.37 -11.91
N LYS A 103 -2.01 -2.92 -12.68
CA LYS A 103 -1.57 -1.52 -12.65
C LYS A 103 -2.66 -0.57 -13.14
N ALA A 104 -3.38 -0.92 -14.20
CA ALA A 104 -4.51 -0.13 -14.70
C ALA A 104 -5.60 -0.01 -13.64
N TRP A 105 -5.93 -1.11 -12.95
CA TRP A 105 -6.90 -1.10 -11.87
C TRP A 105 -6.50 -0.17 -10.72
N LEU A 106 -5.26 -0.26 -10.22
CA LEU A 106 -4.79 0.65 -9.17
C LEU A 106 -4.79 2.12 -9.64
N ARG A 107 -4.39 2.39 -10.88
CA ARG A 107 -4.47 3.73 -11.48
C ARG A 107 -5.90 4.24 -11.60
N GLU A 108 -6.86 3.36 -11.83
CA GLU A 108 -8.28 3.71 -11.93
C GLU A 108 -8.97 3.89 -10.57
N THR A 109 -8.37 3.37 -9.49
CA THR A 109 -8.92 3.39 -8.14
C THR A 109 -8.14 4.36 -7.25
N VAL A 110 -7.15 3.86 -6.50
CA VAL A 110 -6.32 4.63 -5.57
C VAL A 110 -5.52 5.73 -6.26
N GLY A 111 -5.15 5.54 -7.53
CA GLY A 111 -4.46 6.55 -8.34
C GLY A 111 -5.33 7.74 -8.77
N LYS A 112 -6.64 7.71 -8.52
CA LYS A 112 -7.56 8.84 -8.77
C LYS A 112 -8.03 9.53 -7.49
N LEU A 113 -7.48 9.16 -6.33
CA LEU A 113 -7.85 9.81 -5.08
C LEU A 113 -7.51 11.29 -5.13
N SER A 114 -8.48 12.11 -4.76
CA SER A 114 -8.36 13.57 -4.77
C SER A 114 -8.14 14.10 -3.36
N ILE A 115 -7.17 15.00 -3.22
CA ILE A 115 -6.86 15.64 -1.94
C ILE A 115 -7.99 16.61 -1.53
N ARG A 116 -8.49 16.47 -0.31
CA ARG A 116 -9.48 17.37 0.31
C ARG A 116 -8.93 18.05 1.58
N LYS A 117 -8.15 17.30 2.37
CA LYS A 117 -7.62 17.71 3.68
C LYS A 117 -6.11 17.47 3.78
N PRO A 118 -5.27 18.37 3.24
CA PRO A 118 -3.83 18.16 3.20
C PRO A 118 -3.11 18.40 4.53
N GLU A 119 -3.78 18.97 5.53
CA GLU A 119 -3.19 19.50 6.76
C GLU A 119 -2.39 18.47 7.57
N VAL A 120 -2.87 17.23 7.67
CA VAL A 120 -2.19 16.18 8.44
C VAL A 120 -0.92 15.72 7.71
N ILE A 121 -0.99 15.54 6.39
CA ILE A 121 0.19 15.17 5.59
C ILE A 121 1.24 16.29 5.65
N LYS A 122 0.83 17.55 5.55
CA LYS A 122 1.74 18.70 5.72
C LYS A 122 2.43 18.68 7.08
N ALA A 123 1.68 18.49 8.17
CA ALA A 123 2.25 18.40 9.51
C ALA A 123 3.21 17.20 9.69
N ILE A 124 2.94 16.07 9.02
CA ILE A 124 3.87 14.93 8.96
C ILE A 124 5.15 15.34 8.21
N GLY A 125 5.03 16.03 7.07
CA GLY A 125 6.18 16.54 6.31
C GLY A 125 7.05 17.49 7.12
N ASP A 126 6.42 18.42 7.85
CA ASP A 126 7.09 19.42 8.70
C ASP A 126 7.87 18.80 9.86
N SER A 127 7.62 17.53 10.21
CA SER A 127 8.38 16.83 11.24
C SER A 127 9.83 16.57 10.82
N GLY A 128 10.12 16.59 9.51
CA GLY A 128 11.44 16.28 8.97
C GLY A 128 11.86 14.82 9.15
N CYS A 129 10.95 13.93 9.53
CA CYS A 129 11.25 12.50 9.69
C CYS A 129 11.21 11.78 8.33
N PRO A 130 11.95 10.67 8.18
CA PRO A 130 11.66 9.70 7.13
C PRO A 130 10.23 9.19 7.24
N ILE A 131 9.56 9.02 6.10
CA ILE A 131 8.17 8.59 6.00
C ILE A 131 8.13 7.27 5.26
N LEU A 132 7.47 6.29 5.88
CA LEU A 132 7.19 4.98 5.31
C LEU A 132 5.68 4.81 5.15
N THR A 133 5.25 4.09 4.13
CA THR A 133 3.83 3.80 3.92
C THR A 133 3.56 2.40 3.40
N THR A 134 2.38 1.88 3.78
CA THR A 134 1.74 0.69 3.20
C THR A 134 0.60 1.04 2.26
N ASN A 135 0.45 2.32 1.89
CA ASN A 135 -0.58 2.74 0.96
C ASN A 135 -0.09 2.62 -0.49
N TYR A 136 -1.05 2.42 -1.41
CA TYR A 136 -0.83 2.36 -2.86
C TYR A 136 -1.14 3.68 -3.59
N ASP A 137 -1.80 4.63 -2.91
CA ASP A 137 -2.07 5.95 -3.46
C ASP A 137 -0.82 6.85 -3.47
N SER A 138 -0.92 7.98 -4.18
CA SER A 138 0.16 8.98 -4.32
C SER A 138 -0.02 10.22 -3.43
N LEU A 139 -0.92 10.17 -2.44
CA LEU A 139 -1.33 11.39 -1.72
C LEU A 139 -0.18 12.02 -0.92
N LEU A 140 0.76 11.21 -0.43
CA LEU A 140 1.95 11.68 0.29
C LEU A 140 2.91 12.41 -0.65
N GLU A 141 3.18 11.80 -1.81
CA GLU A 141 4.03 12.32 -2.88
C GLU A 141 3.48 13.64 -3.40
N ASP A 142 2.18 13.67 -3.71
CA ASP A 142 1.50 14.81 -4.31
C ASP A 142 1.49 16.04 -3.38
N ILE A 143 1.37 15.84 -2.06
CA ILE A 143 1.34 16.94 -1.09
C ILE A 143 2.74 17.37 -0.67
N LEU A 144 3.68 16.43 -0.52
CA LEU A 144 5.02 16.69 0.00
C LEU A 144 6.06 16.95 -1.09
N ASP A 145 5.69 16.82 -2.37
CA ASP A 145 6.58 16.91 -3.53
C ASP A 145 7.80 15.97 -3.39
N LYS A 146 7.52 14.75 -2.93
CA LYS A 146 8.53 13.70 -2.70
C LYS A 146 8.38 12.59 -3.72
N LYS A 147 9.50 11.93 -4.03
CA LYS A 147 9.50 10.79 -4.95
C LYS A 147 9.16 9.49 -4.19
N PRO A 148 8.37 8.58 -4.78
CA PRO A 148 8.19 7.27 -4.22
C PRO A 148 9.50 6.48 -4.33
N LEU A 149 9.84 5.76 -3.28
CA LEU A 149 10.95 4.82 -3.21
C LEU A 149 10.40 3.50 -2.69
N THR A 150 10.70 2.40 -3.35
CA THR A 150 10.23 1.08 -2.91
C THR A 150 11.31 0.39 -2.11
N TRP A 151 10.93 -0.49 -1.19
CA TRP A 151 11.87 -1.24 -0.36
C TRP A 151 12.96 -1.95 -1.19
N ASN A 152 12.59 -2.59 -2.30
CA ASN A 152 13.55 -3.24 -3.19
C ASN A 152 14.52 -2.24 -3.83
N LYS A 153 14.04 -1.08 -4.30
CA LYS A 153 14.93 -0.04 -4.86
C LYS A 153 15.87 0.52 -3.80
N TYR A 154 15.39 0.70 -2.56
CA TYR A 154 16.21 1.12 -1.44
C TYR A 154 17.34 0.11 -1.17
N TYR A 155 16.98 -1.17 -1.05
CA TYR A 155 17.94 -2.26 -0.80
C TYR A 155 18.93 -2.46 -1.96
N THR A 156 18.44 -2.46 -3.21
CA THR A 156 19.25 -2.75 -4.41
C THR A 156 20.18 -1.60 -4.79
N TYR A 157 19.69 -0.35 -4.78
CA TYR A 157 20.49 0.78 -5.27
C TYR A 157 21.34 1.43 -4.19
N GLY A 158 21.21 1.00 -2.93
CA GLY A 158 22.04 1.47 -1.82
C GLY A 158 22.07 2.99 -1.78
N ILE A 159 20.90 3.64 -1.80
CA ILE A 159 20.80 5.06 -1.48
C ILE A 159 21.51 5.20 -0.14
N ASP A 160 22.69 5.82 -0.17
CA ASP A 160 23.66 5.85 0.93
C ASP A 160 22.92 5.87 2.26
N ASN A 161 23.11 4.78 3.06
CA ASN A 161 22.27 4.25 4.16
C ASN A 161 21.98 5.23 5.32
N SER A 162 22.13 6.53 5.09
CA SER A 162 21.75 7.61 5.97
C SER A 162 20.23 7.84 5.95
N LEU A 163 19.68 8.02 7.16
CA LEU A 163 18.30 8.48 7.36
C LEU A 163 18.04 9.83 6.69
N ASP A 164 19.08 10.66 6.50
CA ASP A 164 18.96 11.96 5.85
C ASP A 164 18.61 11.85 4.37
N ASN A 165 19.13 10.84 3.65
CA ASN A 165 18.73 10.62 2.26
C ASN A 165 17.28 10.13 2.15
N LEU A 166 16.83 9.31 3.10
CA LEU A 166 15.45 8.81 3.15
C LEU A 166 14.42 9.93 3.33
N LYS A 167 14.80 11.08 3.90
CA LYS A 167 13.90 12.25 4.04
C LYS A 167 13.44 12.82 2.70
N ASN A 168 14.15 12.55 1.60
CA ASN A 168 13.78 13.04 0.26
C ASN A 168 12.75 12.14 -0.45
N TYR A 169 12.40 11.00 0.14
CA TYR A 169 11.53 10.00 -0.46
C TYR A 169 10.35 9.67 0.44
N ILE A 170 9.32 9.07 -0.15
CA ILE A 170 8.32 8.29 0.58
C ILE A 170 8.64 6.82 0.37
N LEU A 171 8.95 6.09 1.44
CA LEU A 171 9.32 4.69 1.35
C LEU A 171 8.07 3.80 1.38
N HIS A 172 7.68 3.26 0.23
CA HIS A 172 6.64 2.24 0.14
C HIS A 172 7.21 0.89 0.54
N LEU A 173 6.64 0.33 1.60
CA LEU A 173 7.02 -0.99 2.11
C LEU A 173 6.42 -2.12 1.30
N HIS A 174 5.29 -1.86 0.63
CA HIS A 174 4.86 -2.71 -0.46
C HIS A 174 5.70 -2.40 -1.70
N VAL A 175 6.14 -3.45 -2.39
CA VAL A 175 7.03 -3.27 -3.54
C VAL A 175 6.27 -2.62 -4.70
N ASP A 176 7.05 -1.89 -5.48
CA ASP A 176 6.72 -1.12 -6.67
C ASP A 176 5.51 -1.63 -7.47
N PHE A 177 4.50 -0.77 -7.65
CA PHE A 177 3.42 -1.06 -8.59
C PHE A 177 3.95 -1.16 -10.02
N GLU A 178 5.14 -0.64 -10.35
CA GLU A 178 5.76 -0.76 -11.66
C GLU A 178 6.45 -2.13 -11.89
N VAL A 179 6.61 -2.98 -10.88
CA VAL A 179 7.24 -4.31 -10.99
C VAL A 179 6.31 -5.37 -10.39
N SER A 180 5.59 -6.12 -11.22
CA SER A 180 4.39 -6.86 -10.79
C SER A 180 4.61 -8.09 -9.90
N ASP A 181 5.81 -8.64 -9.82
CA ASP A 181 6.04 -9.90 -9.10
C ASP A 181 6.20 -9.74 -7.58
N SER A 182 6.30 -8.50 -7.10
CA SER A 182 6.70 -8.21 -5.72
C SER A 182 5.64 -7.46 -4.89
N MET A 183 4.45 -7.20 -5.43
CA MET A 183 3.40 -6.48 -4.69
C MET A 183 2.85 -7.33 -3.53
N VAL A 184 3.18 -6.91 -2.30
CA VAL A 184 2.76 -7.57 -1.07
C VAL A 184 1.32 -7.16 -0.73
N LEU A 185 0.39 -8.06 -1.01
CA LEU A 185 -0.98 -7.99 -0.49
C LEU A 185 -1.26 -9.06 0.57
N SER A 186 -0.25 -9.89 0.86
CA SER A 186 -0.37 -11.11 1.65
C SER A 186 0.87 -11.35 2.50
N ILE A 187 0.69 -11.94 3.68
CA ILE A 187 1.76 -12.34 4.59
C ILE A 187 2.68 -13.40 3.93
N ASN A 188 2.17 -14.15 2.95
CA ASN A 188 2.95 -15.16 2.22
C ASN A 188 3.89 -14.60 1.15
N ASP A 189 3.88 -13.28 0.92
CA ASP A 189 4.83 -12.64 0.00
C ASP A 189 6.21 -12.40 0.67
N ASP A 190 6.33 -12.53 2.01
CA ASP A 190 7.62 -12.50 2.72
C ASP A 190 8.37 -13.85 2.65
N ASP A 191 7.66 -14.98 2.72
CA ASP A 191 8.27 -16.32 2.74
C ASP A 191 8.97 -16.72 1.43
N ARG A 192 8.71 -16.03 0.30
CA ARG A 192 9.34 -16.36 -0.99
C ARG A 192 10.72 -15.72 -1.19
N ASN A 193 11.11 -14.77 -0.34
CA ASN A 193 12.43 -14.15 -0.43
C ASN A 193 13.48 -14.84 0.47
N GLU A 194 13.09 -15.74 1.37
CA GLU A 194 14.04 -16.49 2.21
C GLU A 194 14.62 -17.74 1.50
N GLU A 195 13.99 -18.27 0.46
CA GLU A 195 14.50 -19.46 -0.25
C GLU A 195 15.71 -19.18 -1.17
N HIS A 196 16.05 -17.92 -1.44
CA HIS A 196 17.26 -17.59 -2.22
C HIS A 196 18.56 -17.51 -1.40
N GLU A 197 18.50 -17.62 -0.07
CA GLU A 197 19.70 -17.58 0.81
C GLU A 197 20.18 -18.96 1.32
N SER A 198 19.51 -20.07 1.00
CA SER A 198 19.91 -21.41 1.48
C SER A 198 20.54 -22.32 0.42
N GLY A 199 21.22 -21.73 -0.58
CA GLY A 199 21.70 -22.44 -1.76
C GLY A 199 23.15 -22.21 -2.16
N GLN A 200 24.08 -21.89 -1.25
CA GLN A 200 25.52 -22.05 -1.50
C GLN A 200 26.27 -22.50 -0.23
N SER A 201 26.60 -23.80 -0.20
CA SER A 201 27.75 -24.35 0.53
C SER A 201 28.36 -25.46 -0.33
#